data_AF-A0A1Y1R749-F1
#
_entry.id   AF-A0A1Y1R749-F1
#
_cell.length_a   1.000
_cell.length_b   1.000
_cell.length_c   1.000
_cell.angle_alpha   90.00
_cell.angle_beta   90.00
_cell.angle_gamma   90.00
#
_symmetry.space_group_name_H-M   'P 1'
#
loop_
_entity.id
_entity.type
_entity.pdbx_description
1 polymer ?
#
loop_
_entity_poly.entity_id
_entity_poly.type
_entity_poly.pdbx_seq_one_letter_code
_entity_poly.pdbx_strand_id
1 'polypeptide(L)'
;MKNSVAISTMDGEDFAAGDAFKPFSIQSISKVFNLALAKRLCDDDLWSRVGVEPSGNAFNSLSQLEYEHGIPRNPFINAGALVITDSIISRSSEPVDVILKFARSCAGNPDITYNEEVFRSELAHGHRNRALINYLCSFDNIANDTEQILTTYFYQFSLAMSCMDLARSFRFLANAGRMPGSVSPILSSHQTRRINSLMMTCGTYDEAGEFAFHVGLPCKSGVGGGIVAIVPKQMSICVWSPALGPKGNSLAGMRALELFCQKTGLAIF
;
A
#
# COMPACT_ATOMS: atom_id res chain seq x y z
N MET A 1 14.65 -19.77 -8.55
CA MET A 1 13.47 -18.89 -8.73
C MET A 1 13.39 -18.02 -7.48
N LYS A 2 13.36 -16.68 -7.59
CA LYS A 2 13.32 -15.77 -6.44
C LYS A 2 11.88 -15.69 -5.93
N ASN A 3 11.50 -16.59 -5.02
CA ASN A 3 10.18 -16.63 -4.41
C ASN A 3 10.37 -16.58 -2.89
N SER A 4 9.52 -15.84 -2.20
CA SER A 4 9.51 -15.83 -0.74
C SER A 4 8.13 -15.59 -0.16
N VAL A 5 7.97 -16.03 1.08
CA VAL A 5 6.80 -15.78 1.91
C VAL A 5 7.26 -15.50 3.33
N ALA A 6 6.58 -14.57 4.00
CA ALA A 6 6.69 -14.34 5.42
C ALA A 6 5.30 -14.18 6.03
N ILE A 7 5.13 -14.66 7.26
CA ILE A 7 3.91 -14.55 8.05
C ILE A 7 4.32 -14.02 9.42
N SER A 8 3.57 -13.05 9.93
CA SER A 8 3.73 -12.55 11.30
C SER A 8 2.39 -12.59 12.01
N THR A 9 2.30 -13.39 13.07
CA THR A 9 1.07 -13.64 13.83
C THR A 9 0.82 -12.58 14.89
N MET A 10 -0.40 -12.54 15.44
CA MET A 10 -0.75 -11.64 16.56
C MET A 10 -0.05 -11.98 17.86
N ASP A 11 0.34 -13.25 18.02
CA ASP A 11 1.08 -13.72 19.19
C ASP A 11 2.59 -13.42 19.10
N GLY A 12 3.03 -12.83 17.99
CA GLY A 12 4.42 -12.39 17.78
C GLY A 12 5.32 -13.42 17.12
N GLU A 13 4.77 -14.55 16.66
CA GLU A 13 5.53 -15.56 15.93
C GLU A 13 5.70 -15.17 14.46
N ASP A 14 6.92 -15.39 13.95
CA ASP A 14 7.29 -15.11 12.57
C ASP A 14 7.67 -16.40 11.85
N PHE A 15 7.09 -16.61 10.67
CA PHE A 15 7.41 -17.72 9.79
C PHE A 15 7.93 -17.18 8.46
N ALA A 16 8.93 -17.83 7.87
CA ALA A 16 9.51 -17.39 6.61
C ALA A 16 9.99 -18.57 5.77
N ALA A 17 9.91 -18.42 4.44
CA ALA A 17 10.52 -19.33 3.49
C ALA A 17 11.04 -18.58 2.25
N GLY A 18 12.07 -19.15 1.62
CA GLY A 18 12.76 -18.54 0.48
C GLY A 18 13.55 -17.28 0.85
N ASP A 19 13.62 -16.32 -0.06
CA ASP A 19 14.35 -15.04 0.11
C ASP A 19 13.59 -14.02 0.99
N ALA A 20 12.94 -14.46 2.08
CA ALA A 20 11.97 -13.66 2.84
C ALA A 20 12.56 -12.41 3.53
N PHE A 21 13.88 -12.40 3.76
CA PHE A 21 14.62 -11.29 4.38
C PHE A 21 15.31 -10.39 3.36
N LYS A 22 15.20 -10.69 2.07
CA LYS A 22 15.81 -9.88 1.02
C LYS A 22 14.96 -8.62 0.78
N PRO A 23 15.53 -7.41 0.91
CA PRO A 23 14.79 -6.19 0.60
C PRO A 23 14.47 -6.06 -0.89
N PHE A 24 13.30 -5.51 -1.19
CA PHE A 24 12.88 -5.09 -2.51
C PHE A 24 12.11 -3.77 -2.39
N SER A 25 12.02 -3.02 -3.50
CA SER A 25 11.20 -1.80 -3.56
C SER A 25 9.73 -2.19 -3.45
N ILE A 26 9.06 -1.72 -2.40
CA ILE A 26 7.68 -2.14 -2.09
C ILE A 26 6.65 -1.50 -3.03
N GLN A 27 7.04 -0.47 -3.78
CA GLN A 27 6.21 0.16 -4.80
C GLN A 27 4.84 0.54 -4.22
N SER A 28 3.74 0.27 -4.93
CA SER A 28 2.39 0.62 -4.50
C SER A 28 1.91 -0.02 -3.19
N ILE A 29 2.63 -0.96 -2.57
CA ILE A 29 2.33 -1.41 -1.20
C ILE A 29 2.45 -0.23 -0.23
N SER A 30 3.35 0.72 -0.51
CA SER A 30 3.54 1.94 0.30
C SER A 30 2.29 2.79 0.43
N LYS A 31 1.37 2.73 -0.55
CA LYS A 31 0.09 3.48 -0.53
C LYS A 31 -0.76 3.12 0.69
N VAL A 32 -0.65 1.89 1.23
CA VAL A 32 -1.36 1.52 2.46
C VAL A 32 -0.74 2.19 3.69
N PHE A 33 0.59 2.23 3.78
CA PHE A 33 1.28 2.96 4.85
C PHE A 33 0.90 4.43 4.83
N ASN A 34 0.92 5.05 3.65
CA ASN A 34 0.66 6.48 3.51
C ASN A 34 -0.79 6.81 3.81
N LEU A 35 -1.73 5.95 3.42
CA LEU A 35 -3.14 6.11 3.81
C LEU A 35 -3.31 6.01 5.33
N ALA A 36 -2.68 5.03 5.98
CA ALA A 36 -2.74 4.87 7.43
C ALA A 36 -2.09 6.07 8.16
N LEU A 37 -0.94 6.53 7.67
CA LEU A 37 -0.24 7.70 8.20
C LEU A 37 -1.06 8.98 8.01
N ALA A 38 -1.60 9.23 6.82
CA ALA A 38 -2.45 10.38 6.54
C ALA A 38 -3.68 10.40 7.46
N LYS A 39 -4.32 9.25 7.69
CA LYS A 39 -5.43 9.11 8.64
C LYS A 39 -5.05 9.27 10.10
N ARG A 40 -3.78 9.06 10.45
CA ARG A 40 -3.25 9.36 11.79
C ARG A 40 -2.93 10.84 11.96
N LEU A 41 -2.54 11.53 10.89
CA LEU A 41 -2.16 12.95 10.90
C LEU A 41 -3.34 13.91 10.66
N CYS A 42 -4.44 13.43 10.07
CA CYS A 42 -5.58 14.26 9.66
C CYS A 42 -6.89 13.78 10.28
N ASP A 43 -7.69 14.71 10.81
CA ASP A 43 -8.86 14.37 11.62
C ASP A 43 -10.12 13.96 10.84
N ASP A 44 -10.43 14.43 9.62
CA ASP A 44 -11.41 13.73 8.75
C ASP A 44 -11.60 14.17 7.28
N ASP A 45 -10.91 15.18 6.76
CA ASP A 45 -11.19 15.75 5.41
C ASP A 45 -10.59 14.96 4.22
N LEU A 46 -10.10 13.74 4.43
CA LEU A 46 -9.49 12.97 3.34
C LEU A 46 -10.54 12.45 2.34
N TRP A 47 -11.72 12.07 2.83
CA TRP A 47 -12.74 11.40 2.01
C TRP A 47 -13.57 12.34 1.14
N SER A 48 -13.47 13.66 1.34
CA SER A 48 -14.00 14.66 0.42
C SER A 48 -13.13 14.80 -0.83
N ARG A 49 -11.84 14.42 -0.73
CA ARG A 49 -10.82 14.59 -1.76
C ARG A 49 -10.49 13.31 -2.53
N VAL A 50 -10.81 12.14 -1.97
CA VAL A 50 -10.62 10.83 -2.59
C VAL A 50 -11.76 9.88 -2.21
N GLY A 51 -12.27 9.14 -3.20
CA GLY A 51 -13.35 8.17 -3.02
C GLY A 51 -12.90 6.85 -2.42
N VAL A 52 -13.78 5.84 -2.50
CA VAL A 52 -13.55 4.48 -1.98
C VAL A 52 -13.89 3.36 -2.96
N GLU A 53 -14.22 3.73 -4.20
CA GLU A 53 -14.74 2.81 -5.20
C GLU A 53 -13.63 2.24 -6.11
N PRO A 54 -13.79 1.01 -6.61
CA PRO A 54 -12.96 0.50 -7.69
C PRO A 54 -13.03 1.41 -8.93
N SER A 55 -11.94 1.51 -9.68
CA SER A 55 -11.91 2.34 -10.90
C SER A 55 -12.43 1.61 -12.13
N GLY A 56 -12.40 0.26 -12.17
CA GLY A 56 -12.73 -0.57 -13.34
C GLY A 56 -11.81 -0.37 -14.56
N ASN A 57 -11.12 0.76 -14.62
CA ASN A 57 -10.11 1.19 -15.56
C ASN A 57 -8.72 1.10 -14.92
N ALA A 58 -7.69 1.04 -15.77
CA ALA A 58 -6.30 1.05 -15.35
C ALA A 58 -5.99 2.19 -14.37
N PHE A 59 -5.12 1.92 -13.39
CA PHE A 59 -4.81 2.79 -12.24
C PHE A 59 -4.27 4.20 -12.56
N ASN A 60 -4.00 4.50 -13.83
CA ASN A 60 -3.47 5.76 -14.36
C ASN A 60 -4.37 6.40 -15.44
N SER A 61 -5.65 6.02 -15.49
CA SER A 61 -6.63 6.60 -16.42
C SER A 61 -6.93 8.07 -16.11
N LEU A 62 -6.70 8.95 -17.10
CA LEU A 62 -7.03 10.38 -17.02
C LEU A 62 -8.52 10.66 -17.28
N SER A 63 -9.15 9.90 -18.18
CA SER A 63 -10.57 10.09 -18.53
C SER A 63 -11.51 9.82 -17.35
N GLN A 64 -11.16 8.87 -16.49
CA GLN A 64 -11.91 8.64 -15.25
C GLN A 64 -11.82 9.84 -14.33
N LEU A 65 -10.64 10.45 -14.22
CA LEU A 65 -10.43 11.59 -13.33
C LEU A 65 -11.17 12.84 -13.81
N GLU A 66 -11.33 13.00 -15.12
CA GLU A 66 -12.18 14.03 -15.74
C GLU A 66 -13.64 13.87 -15.36
N TYR A 67 -14.18 12.66 -15.54
CA TYR A 67 -15.58 12.35 -15.22
C TYR A 67 -15.90 12.54 -13.73
N GLU A 68 -14.93 12.26 -12.86
CA GLU A 68 -15.06 12.40 -11.40
C GLU A 68 -14.68 13.81 -10.91
N HIS A 69 -14.54 14.79 -11.82
CA HIS A 69 -14.22 16.18 -11.49
C HIS A 69 -12.99 16.33 -10.58
N GLY A 70 -11.93 15.58 -10.87
CA GLY A 70 -10.69 15.64 -10.11
C GLY A 70 -10.68 14.88 -8.78
N ILE A 71 -11.77 14.18 -8.42
CA ILE A 71 -11.82 13.32 -7.23
C ILE A 71 -11.42 11.88 -7.63
N PRO A 72 -10.25 11.37 -7.21
CA PRO A 72 -9.85 10.01 -7.56
C PRO A 72 -10.77 8.98 -6.92
N ARG A 73 -11.08 7.89 -7.63
CA ARG A 73 -12.02 6.85 -7.18
C ARG A 73 -11.63 6.19 -5.85
N ASN A 74 -10.34 6.02 -5.59
CA ASN A 74 -9.83 5.40 -4.35
C ASN A 74 -8.36 5.80 -4.09
N PRO A 75 -7.85 5.63 -2.86
CA PRO A 75 -6.47 6.02 -2.50
C PRO A 75 -5.37 5.10 -3.05
N PHE A 76 -5.71 3.97 -3.67
CA PHE A 76 -4.72 2.99 -4.16
C PHE A 76 -4.37 3.15 -5.63
N ILE A 77 -5.19 3.83 -6.43
CA ILE A 77 -4.79 4.32 -7.75
C ILE A 77 -3.82 5.50 -7.63
N ASN A 78 -3.08 5.80 -8.69
CA ASN A 78 -2.00 6.79 -8.62
C ASN A 78 -2.51 8.20 -8.27
N ALA A 79 -3.61 8.64 -8.89
CA ALA A 79 -4.22 9.94 -8.59
C ALA A 79 -4.62 10.05 -7.10
N GLY A 80 -5.26 9.01 -6.54
CA GLY A 80 -5.62 9.00 -5.13
C GLY A 80 -4.42 9.05 -4.22
N ALA A 81 -3.37 8.28 -4.53
CA ALA A 81 -2.14 8.28 -3.75
C ALA A 81 -1.37 9.62 -3.80
N LEU A 82 -1.48 10.39 -4.88
CA LEU A 82 -0.98 11.77 -4.94
C LEU A 82 -1.74 12.69 -3.97
N VAL A 83 -3.08 12.58 -3.92
CA VAL A 83 -3.92 13.31 -2.93
C VAL A 83 -3.59 12.90 -1.49
N ILE A 84 -3.33 11.61 -1.23
CA ILE A 84 -2.84 11.13 0.07
C ILE A 84 -1.51 11.79 0.43
N THR A 85 -0.59 11.87 -0.54
CA THR A 85 0.74 12.46 -0.34
C THR A 85 0.65 13.95 -0.04
N ASP A 86 -0.17 14.69 -0.79
CA ASP A 86 -0.50 16.09 -0.54
C ASP A 86 -1.03 16.29 0.90
N SER A 87 -1.92 15.42 1.36
CA SER A 87 -2.47 15.49 2.73
C SER A 87 -1.41 15.28 3.82
N ILE A 88 -0.40 14.43 3.57
CA ILE A 88 0.73 14.23 4.50
C ILE A 88 1.61 15.48 4.52
N ILE A 89 1.90 16.07 3.36
CA ILE A 89 2.73 17.27 3.22
C ILE A 89 2.11 18.46 3.97
N SER A 90 0.80 18.63 3.91
CA SER A 90 0.10 19.67 4.70
C SER A 90 0.24 19.52 6.22
N ARG A 91 0.71 18.37 6.72
CA ARG A 91 0.88 18.08 8.15
C ARG A 91 2.33 17.84 8.56
N SER A 92 3.28 17.89 7.62
CA SER A 92 4.68 17.62 7.89
C SER A 92 5.60 18.41 6.96
N SER A 93 6.55 19.13 7.55
CA SER A 93 7.64 19.77 6.80
C SER A 93 8.64 18.77 6.22
N GLU A 94 8.72 17.56 6.79
CA GLU A 94 9.67 16.50 6.43
C GLU A 94 8.93 15.19 6.07
N PRO A 95 8.10 15.20 5.01
CA PRO A 95 7.18 14.11 4.72
C PRO A 95 7.91 12.78 4.42
N VAL A 96 9.05 12.83 3.73
CA VAL A 96 9.88 11.66 3.40
C VAL A 96 10.40 10.97 4.66
N ASP A 97 10.85 11.74 5.65
CA ASP A 97 11.34 11.24 6.92
C ASP A 97 10.22 10.68 7.81
N VAL A 98 9.07 11.35 7.85
CA VAL A 98 7.92 10.87 8.63
C VAL A 98 7.41 9.54 8.08
N ILE A 99 7.35 9.37 6.76
CA ILE A 99 6.98 8.10 6.11
C ILE A 99 7.98 7.00 6.45
N LEU A 100 9.29 7.28 6.37
CA LEU A 100 10.33 6.31 6.68
C LEU A 100 10.28 5.88 8.16
N LYS A 101 10.17 6.85 9.07
CA LYS A 101 10.02 6.60 10.51
C LYS A 101 8.79 5.76 10.81
N PHE A 102 7.67 6.03 10.13
CA PHE A 102 6.45 5.26 10.28
C PHE A 102 6.63 3.80 9.84
N ALA A 103 7.22 3.56 8.67
CA ALA A 103 7.51 2.21 8.18
C ALA A 103 8.47 1.44 9.09
N ARG A 104 9.57 2.06 9.52
CA ARG A 104 10.54 1.50 10.49
C ARG A 104 9.87 1.11 11.81
N SER A 105 9.04 2.00 12.35
CA SER A 105 8.31 1.75 13.60
C SER A 105 7.32 0.60 13.47
N CYS A 106 6.58 0.51 12.36
CA CYS A 106 5.65 -0.60 12.14
C CYS A 106 6.38 -1.93 11.97
N ALA A 107 7.48 -1.95 11.22
CA ALA A 107 8.26 -3.17 10.99
C ALA A 107 9.07 -3.62 12.21
N GLY A 108 9.38 -2.70 13.12
CA GLY A 108 10.37 -2.93 14.19
C GLY A 108 11.79 -3.07 13.65
N ASN A 109 12.09 -2.43 12.51
CA ASN A 109 13.38 -2.53 11.83
C ASN A 109 13.91 -1.12 11.50
N PRO A 110 14.97 -0.63 12.18
CA PRO A 110 15.54 0.69 11.92
C PRO A 110 16.35 0.76 10.62
N ASP A 111 16.74 -0.38 10.03
CA ASP A 111 17.62 -0.45 8.86
C ASP A 111 16.88 -0.28 7.53
N ILE A 112 15.54 -0.27 7.54
CA ILE A 112 14.73 0.05 6.36
C ILE A 112 15.18 1.41 5.81
N THR A 113 15.39 1.50 4.51
CA THR A 113 15.84 2.72 3.84
C THR A 113 15.22 2.83 2.45
N TYR A 114 15.44 3.95 1.79
CA TYR A 114 15.06 4.14 0.39
C TYR A 114 16.12 3.59 -0.55
N ASN A 115 15.67 3.05 -1.69
CA ASN A 115 16.54 2.68 -2.79
C ASN A 115 16.70 3.88 -3.74
N GLU A 116 17.84 4.58 -3.63
CA GLU A 116 18.12 5.78 -4.43
C GLU A 116 18.12 5.54 -5.95
N GLU A 117 18.51 4.36 -6.41
CA GLU A 117 18.48 4.02 -7.84
C GLU A 117 17.04 3.93 -8.35
N VAL A 118 16.17 3.25 -7.60
CA VAL A 118 14.73 3.16 -7.91
C VAL A 118 14.10 4.55 -7.86
N PHE A 119 14.39 5.35 -6.83
CA PHE A 119 13.86 6.72 -6.71
C PHE A 119 14.22 7.56 -7.94
N ARG A 120 15.51 7.60 -8.33
CA ARG A 120 15.96 8.36 -9.51
C ARG A 120 15.31 7.88 -10.80
N SER A 121 15.15 6.57 -10.95
CA SER A 121 14.48 5.98 -12.11
C SER A 121 13.00 6.39 -12.20
N GLU A 122 12.27 6.27 -11.09
CA GLU A 122 10.85 6.68 -10.99
C GLU A 122 10.68 8.17 -11.26
N LEU A 123 11.54 9.00 -10.68
CA LEU A 123 11.52 10.45 -10.87
C LEU A 123 11.75 10.83 -12.35
N ALA A 124 12.70 10.18 -13.02
CA ALA A 124 13.02 10.45 -14.42
C ALA A 124 11.88 10.04 -15.38
N HIS A 125 11.19 8.93 -15.10
CA HIS A 125 10.19 8.35 -16.03
C HIS A 125 8.73 8.59 -15.59
N GLY A 126 8.51 9.35 -14.52
CA GLY A 126 7.21 9.61 -13.91
C GLY A 126 6.22 10.49 -14.69
N HIS A 127 6.31 10.54 -16.03
CA HIS A 127 5.50 11.43 -16.88
C HIS A 127 3.99 11.29 -16.67
N ARG A 128 3.48 10.06 -16.49
CA ARG A 128 2.05 9.84 -16.23
C ARG A 128 1.61 10.44 -14.90
N ASN A 129 2.43 10.34 -13.85
CA ASN A 129 2.10 10.93 -12.56
C ASN A 129 2.18 12.46 -12.61
N ARG A 130 3.11 13.02 -13.41
CA ARG A 130 3.14 14.45 -13.71
C ARG A 130 1.87 14.92 -14.43
N ALA A 131 1.36 14.16 -15.38
CA ALA A 131 0.08 14.47 -16.01
C ALA A 131 -1.09 14.42 -15.01
N LEU A 132 -1.14 13.36 -14.18
CA LEU A 132 -2.18 13.19 -13.16
C LEU A 132 -2.20 14.34 -12.16
N ILE A 133 -1.05 14.76 -11.63
CA ILE A 133 -1.03 15.84 -10.63
C ILE A 133 -1.45 17.18 -11.22
N ASN A 134 -1.02 17.51 -12.45
CA ASN A 134 -1.48 18.73 -13.13
C ASN A 134 -3.00 18.70 -13.36
N TYR A 135 -3.54 17.53 -13.68
CA TYR A 135 -4.98 17.35 -13.82
C TYR A 135 -5.71 17.56 -12.48
N LEU A 136 -5.20 17.01 -11.39
CA LEU A 136 -5.73 17.24 -10.04
C LEU A 136 -5.68 18.73 -9.64
N CYS A 137 -4.61 19.44 -9.99
CA CYS A 137 -4.50 20.89 -9.79
C CYS A 137 -5.57 21.66 -10.56
N SER A 138 -5.91 21.26 -11.79
CA SER A 138 -6.96 21.92 -12.58
C SER A 138 -8.37 21.80 -11.99
N PHE A 139 -8.56 20.91 -11.01
CA PHE A 139 -9.80 20.73 -10.24
C PHE A 139 -9.65 21.13 -8.76
N ASP A 140 -8.62 21.90 -8.41
CA ASP A 140 -8.38 22.41 -7.05
C ASP A 140 -8.24 21.31 -5.97
N ASN A 141 -7.87 20.08 -6.36
CA ASN A 141 -7.70 18.96 -5.42
C ASN A 141 -6.24 18.76 -4.96
N ILE A 142 -5.38 19.76 -5.17
CA ILE A 142 -3.99 19.78 -4.69
C ILE A 142 -3.74 21.13 -4.03
N ALA A 143 -3.19 21.11 -2.82
CA ALA A 143 -3.00 22.31 -2.00
C ALA A 143 -1.53 22.72 -1.86
N ASN A 144 -0.59 21.81 -2.12
CA ASN A 144 0.84 22.04 -1.95
C ASN A 144 1.59 22.03 -3.29
N ASP A 145 2.89 22.33 -3.24
CA ASP A 145 3.78 22.32 -4.40
C ASP A 145 3.82 20.95 -5.09
N THR A 146 3.60 20.93 -6.40
CA THR A 146 3.48 19.69 -7.17
C THR A 146 4.79 18.92 -7.25
N GLU A 147 5.93 19.59 -7.31
CA GLU A 147 7.23 18.93 -7.36
C GLU A 147 7.59 18.31 -6.00
N GLN A 148 7.25 18.97 -4.89
CA GLN A 148 7.36 18.39 -3.55
C GLN A 148 6.49 17.14 -3.39
N ILE A 149 5.23 17.19 -3.87
CA ILE A 149 4.32 16.03 -3.85
C ILE A 149 4.88 14.89 -4.69
N LEU A 150 5.30 15.15 -5.92
CA LEU A 150 5.87 14.14 -6.81
C LEU A 150 7.14 13.53 -6.22
N THR A 151 8.05 14.35 -5.73
CA THR A 151 9.30 13.89 -5.09
C THR A 151 8.99 12.96 -3.91
N THR A 152 8.10 13.39 -3.02
CA THR A 152 7.67 12.58 -1.86
C THR A 152 7.01 11.28 -2.32
N TYR A 153 6.12 11.34 -3.32
CA TYR A 153 5.42 10.19 -3.89
C TYR A 153 6.39 9.16 -4.49
N PHE A 154 7.42 9.60 -5.22
CA PHE A 154 8.42 8.69 -5.78
C PHE A 154 9.34 8.07 -4.73
N TYR A 155 9.66 8.79 -3.66
CA TYR A 155 10.36 8.21 -2.50
C TYR A 155 9.56 7.06 -1.88
N GLN A 156 8.24 7.19 -1.78
CA GLN A 156 7.40 6.11 -1.23
C GLN A 156 7.51 4.80 -2.04
N PHE A 157 7.71 4.88 -3.35
CA PHE A 157 7.90 3.70 -4.20
C PHE A 157 9.27 3.06 -4.04
N SER A 158 10.29 3.86 -3.70
CA SER A 158 11.65 3.37 -3.51
C SER A 158 11.91 2.76 -2.14
N LEU A 159 10.96 2.81 -1.20
CA LEU A 159 11.11 2.21 0.13
C LEU A 159 11.44 0.72 0.01
N ALA A 160 12.60 0.33 0.55
CA ALA A 160 13.14 -1.03 0.43
C ALA A 160 12.85 -1.84 1.70
N MET A 161 12.01 -2.86 1.58
CA MET A 161 11.62 -3.73 2.69
C MET A 161 11.62 -5.18 2.24
N SER A 162 11.87 -6.10 3.17
CA SER A 162 11.75 -7.53 2.93
C SER A 162 10.32 -8.03 3.13
N CYS A 163 10.03 -9.30 2.77
CA CYS A 163 8.74 -9.91 3.10
C CYS A 163 8.50 -9.92 4.62
N MET A 164 9.54 -10.18 5.41
CA MET A 164 9.41 -10.18 6.88
C MET A 164 9.08 -8.78 7.41
N ASP A 165 9.73 -7.74 6.90
CA ASP A 165 9.42 -6.36 7.28
C ASP A 165 7.96 -6.01 6.96
N LEU A 166 7.47 -6.40 5.78
CA LEU A 166 6.08 -6.19 5.36
C LEU A 166 5.10 -7.00 6.21
N ALA A 167 5.38 -8.28 6.47
CA ALA A 167 4.52 -9.12 7.32
C ALA A 167 4.37 -8.50 8.72
N ARG A 168 5.47 -8.09 9.36
CA ARG A 168 5.47 -7.45 10.68
C ARG A 168 4.74 -6.11 10.70
N SER A 169 5.01 -5.27 9.70
CA SER A 169 4.54 -3.88 9.65
C SER A 169 3.04 -3.73 9.39
N PHE A 170 2.39 -4.73 8.79
CA PHE A 170 0.96 -4.70 8.51
C PHE A 170 0.09 -5.34 9.61
N ARG A 171 0.69 -5.85 10.69
CA ARG A 171 -0.05 -6.49 11.81
C ARG A 171 -1.10 -5.59 12.44
N PHE A 172 -0.91 -4.27 12.45
CA PHE A 172 -1.93 -3.35 12.99
C PHE A 172 -3.27 -3.46 12.24
N LEU A 173 -3.27 -3.80 10.95
CA LEU A 173 -4.51 -3.99 10.18
C LEU A 173 -5.23 -5.29 10.54
N ALA A 174 -4.49 -6.32 10.94
CA ALA A 174 -5.08 -7.54 11.50
C ALA A 174 -5.61 -7.30 12.92
N ASN A 175 -5.01 -6.37 13.67
CA ASN A 175 -5.32 -6.09 15.08
C ASN A 175 -6.08 -4.77 15.29
N ALA A 176 -7.11 -4.52 14.47
CA ALA A 176 -8.05 -3.41 14.64
C ALA A 176 -7.40 -2.02 14.83
N GLY A 177 -6.23 -1.81 14.22
CA GLY A 177 -5.49 -0.56 14.17
C GLY A 177 -4.34 -0.45 15.17
N ARG A 178 -4.00 -1.52 15.90
CA ARG A 178 -2.98 -1.52 16.96
C ARG A 178 -1.81 -2.43 16.63
N MET A 179 -0.58 -1.94 16.72
CA MET A 179 0.58 -2.84 16.74
C MET A 179 0.53 -3.70 18.02
N PRO A 180 0.85 -5.01 17.94
CA PRO A 180 1.00 -5.84 19.14
C PRO A 180 1.96 -5.20 20.14
N GLY A 181 1.56 -5.11 21.41
CA GLY A 181 2.34 -4.47 22.47
C GLY A 181 2.37 -2.94 22.47
N SER A 182 1.73 -2.25 21.50
CA SER A 182 1.69 -0.78 21.50
C SER A 182 0.67 -0.22 22.50
N VAL A 183 1.06 0.85 23.20
CA VAL A 183 0.20 1.59 24.14
C VAL A 183 -0.88 2.39 23.41
N SER A 184 -0.54 2.94 22.23
CA SER A 184 -1.46 3.75 21.42
C SER A 184 -1.79 3.07 20.08
N PRO A 185 -3.05 3.18 19.61
CA PRO A 185 -3.42 2.71 18.29
C PRO A 185 -2.77 3.57 17.19
N ILE A 186 -2.43 2.93 16.07
CA ILE A 186 -2.10 3.64 14.82
C ILE A 186 -3.38 4.18 14.19
N LEU A 187 -4.45 3.38 14.21
CA LEU A 187 -5.76 3.71 13.66
C LEU A 187 -6.86 3.31 14.65
N SER A 188 -8.00 3.99 14.59
CA SER A 188 -9.22 3.45 15.18
C SER A 188 -9.62 2.14 14.50
N SER A 189 -10.40 1.30 15.20
CA SER A 189 -10.94 0.07 14.63
C SER A 189 -11.85 0.33 13.43
N HIS A 190 -12.53 1.48 13.40
CA HIS A 190 -13.34 1.91 12.27
C HIS A 190 -12.51 2.27 11.03
N GLN A 191 -11.45 3.08 11.20
CA GLN A 191 -10.51 3.39 10.11
C GLN A 191 -9.84 2.12 9.58
N THR A 192 -9.46 1.19 10.48
CA THR A 192 -8.84 -0.09 10.10
C THR A 192 -9.76 -0.93 9.22
N ARG A 193 -11.04 -1.05 9.59
CA ARG A 193 -12.03 -1.75 8.75
C ARG A 193 -12.17 -1.12 7.37
N ARG A 194 -12.16 0.22 7.28
CA ARG A 194 -12.23 0.93 5.99
C ARG A 194 -11.00 0.67 5.12
N ILE A 195 -9.78 0.69 5.69
CA ILE A 195 -8.56 0.35 4.93
C ILE A 195 -8.57 -1.10 4.46
N ASN A 196 -8.96 -2.06 5.32
CA ASN A 196 -9.08 -3.46 4.89
C ASN A 196 -10.14 -3.63 3.80
N SER A 197 -11.24 -2.88 3.85
CA SER A 197 -12.27 -2.90 2.80
C SER A 197 -11.69 -2.40 1.47
N LEU A 198 -10.94 -1.30 1.48
CA LEU A 198 -10.23 -0.80 0.30
C LEU A 198 -9.19 -1.78 -0.22
N MET A 199 -8.48 -2.48 0.66
CA MET A 199 -7.51 -3.50 0.25
C MET A 199 -8.22 -4.66 -0.46
N MET A 200 -9.39 -5.07 0.05
CA MET A 200 -10.21 -6.09 -0.60
C MET A 200 -10.71 -5.65 -1.98
N THR A 201 -11.21 -4.43 -2.11
CA THR A 201 -11.93 -4.00 -3.34
C THR A 201 -11.04 -3.30 -4.37
N CYS A 202 -9.94 -2.70 -3.95
CA CYS A 202 -9.10 -1.84 -4.80
C CYS A 202 -7.61 -2.25 -4.77
N GLY A 203 -7.19 -3.08 -3.81
CA GLY A 203 -5.77 -3.25 -3.49
C GLY A 203 -4.95 -4.03 -4.52
N THR A 204 -5.61 -4.84 -5.34
CA THR A 204 -4.98 -5.57 -6.47
C THR A 204 -5.51 -5.11 -7.84
N TYR A 205 -6.06 -3.88 -7.88
CA TYR A 205 -6.49 -3.19 -9.10
C TYR A 205 -7.52 -4.00 -9.91
N ASP A 206 -7.27 -4.22 -11.20
CA ASP A 206 -8.15 -4.94 -12.13
C ASP A 206 -8.23 -6.46 -11.84
N GLU A 207 -7.57 -6.93 -10.78
CA GLU A 207 -7.66 -8.30 -10.25
C GLU A 207 -8.30 -8.36 -8.86
N ALA A 208 -8.86 -7.27 -8.33
CA ALA A 208 -9.50 -7.30 -7.00
C ALA A 208 -10.59 -8.38 -6.90
N GLY A 209 -11.41 -8.55 -7.95
CA GLY A 209 -12.41 -9.62 -8.01
C GLY A 209 -11.79 -11.03 -8.00
N GLU A 210 -10.73 -11.25 -8.77
CA GLU A 210 -10.01 -12.53 -8.83
C GLU A 210 -9.36 -12.89 -7.48
N PHE A 211 -8.75 -11.91 -6.81
CA PHE A 211 -8.19 -12.09 -5.48
C PHE A 211 -9.29 -12.36 -4.44
N ALA A 212 -10.40 -11.64 -4.49
CA ALA A 212 -11.53 -11.88 -3.58
C ALA A 212 -12.13 -13.29 -3.79
N PHE A 213 -12.21 -13.77 -5.04
CA PHE A 213 -12.77 -15.08 -5.38
C PHE A 213 -11.83 -16.24 -5.02
N HIS A 214 -10.53 -16.13 -5.30
CA HIS A 214 -9.58 -17.23 -5.10
C HIS A 214 -8.88 -17.21 -3.73
N VAL A 215 -8.61 -16.03 -3.18
CA VAL A 215 -7.87 -15.86 -1.92
C VAL A 215 -8.80 -15.46 -0.78
N GLY A 216 -9.73 -14.53 -1.03
CA GLY A 216 -10.70 -14.09 -0.02
C GLY A 216 -10.08 -13.30 1.14
N LEU A 217 -8.92 -12.65 0.93
CA LEU A 217 -8.26 -11.81 1.93
C LEU A 217 -8.03 -10.38 1.40
N PRO A 218 -8.08 -9.34 2.25
CA PRO A 218 -7.68 -7.99 1.89
C PRO A 218 -6.21 -7.97 1.48
N CYS A 219 -5.94 -7.60 0.23
CA CYS A 219 -4.61 -7.65 -0.35
C CYS A 219 -4.14 -6.28 -0.81
N LYS A 220 -2.83 -6.04 -0.85
CA LYS A 220 -2.23 -4.97 -1.65
C LYS A 220 -1.01 -5.49 -2.39
N SER A 221 -0.98 -5.27 -3.69
CA SER A 221 0.16 -5.60 -4.54
C SER A 221 1.02 -4.39 -4.89
N GLY A 222 2.27 -4.65 -5.27
CA GLY A 222 3.18 -3.69 -5.88
C GLY A 222 3.95 -4.30 -7.04
N VAL A 223 4.29 -3.48 -8.04
CA VAL A 223 5.06 -3.91 -9.24
C VAL A 223 6.49 -4.36 -8.90
N GLY A 224 6.95 -4.17 -7.66
CA GLY A 224 8.16 -4.80 -7.15
C GLY A 224 8.02 -6.32 -6.96
N GLY A 225 6.84 -6.90 -7.17
CA GLY A 225 6.55 -8.34 -7.06
C GLY A 225 5.96 -8.76 -5.72
N GLY A 226 5.77 -7.82 -4.79
CA GLY A 226 5.23 -8.08 -3.46
C GLY A 226 3.71 -8.08 -3.43
N ILE A 227 3.13 -8.91 -2.59
CA ILE A 227 1.70 -8.87 -2.20
C ILE A 227 1.62 -9.04 -0.69
N VAL A 228 0.96 -8.10 -0.02
CA VAL A 228 0.60 -8.21 1.40
C VAL A 228 -0.86 -8.64 1.50
N ALA A 229 -1.16 -9.57 2.39
CA ALA A 229 -2.51 -10.04 2.71
C ALA A 229 -2.76 -10.01 4.23
N ILE A 230 -3.97 -9.62 4.62
CA ILE A 230 -4.35 -9.49 6.04
C ILE A 230 -5.32 -10.61 6.40
N VAL A 231 -5.02 -11.39 7.44
CA VAL A 231 -5.98 -12.32 8.05
C VAL A 231 -6.47 -11.66 9.35
N PRO A 232 -7.70 -11.09 9.36
CA PRO A 232 -8.19 -10.34 10.50
C PRO A 232 -8.09 -11.13 11.81
N LYS A 233 -7.62 -10.47 12.87
CA LYS A 233 -7.39 -11.01 14.22
C LYS A 233 -6.33 -12.11 14.34
N GLN A 234 -5.64 -12.50 13.26
CA GLN A 234 -4.72 -13.65 13.29
C GLN A 234 -3.31 -13.30 12.85
N MET A 235 -3.13 -12.72 11.66
CA MET A 235 -1.80 -12.55 11.10
C MET A 235 -1.79 -11.57 9.91
N SER A 236 -0.59 -11.18 9.54
CA SER A 236 -0.27 -10.51 8.28
C SER A 236 0.70 -11.39 7.49
N ILE A 237 0.50 -11.45 6.18
CA ILE A 237 1.26 -12.31 5.27
C ILE A 237 1.85 -11.41 4.18
N CYS A 238 3.11 -11.65 3.83
CA CYS A 238 3.71 -11.07 2.63
C CYS A 238 4.28 -12.19 1.77
N VAL A 239 4.00 -12.14 0.48
CA VAL A 239 4.63 -12.98 -0.55
C VAL A 239 5.38 -12.09 -1.53
N TRP A 240 6.45 -12.60 -2.12
CA TRP A 240 7.20 -11.88 -3.14
C TRP A 240 7.69 -12.82 -4.24
N SER A 241 7.42 -12.42 -5.47
CA SER A 241 8.07 -12.97 -6.66
C SER A 241 8.11 -11.90 -7.74
N PRO A 242 9.28 -11.58 -8.33
CA PRO A 242 9.45 -10.45 -9.24
C PRO A 242 8.76 -10.65 -10.60
N ALA A 243 8.42 -11.89 -10.97
CA ALA A 243 7.70 -12.17 -12.21
C ALA A 243 6.22 -11.76 -12.08
N LEU A 244 5.81 -10.79 -12.89
CA LEU A 244 4.44 -10.26 -12.90
C LEU A 244 3.63 -10.85 -14.07
N GLY A 245 2.33 -11.00 -13.85
CA GLY A 245 1.36 -11.29 -14.91
C GLY A 245 0.99 -10.05 -15.73
N PRO A 246 0.13 -10.19 -16.75
CA PRO A 246 -0.28 -9.09 -17.64
C PRO A 246 -0.91 -7.88 -16.92
N LYS A 247 -1.54 -8.12 -15.77
CA LYS A 247 -2.20 -7.09 -14.95
C LYS A 247 -1.30 -6.48 -13.86
N GLY A 248 -0.01 -6.84 -13.85
CA GLY A 248 1.00 -6.23 -12.97
C GLY A 248 1.09 -6.81 -11.54
N ASN A 249 0.40 -7.92 -11.26
CA ASN A 249 0.48 -8.63 -10.00
C ASN A 249 1.38 -9.88 -10.10
N SER A 250 1.96 -10.29 -8.97
CA SER A 250 2.81 -11.48 -8.90
C SER A 250 2.00 -12.77 -9.00
N LEU A 251 2.16 -13.52 -10.09
CA LEU A 251 1.41 -14.77 -10.33
C LEU A 251 1.75 -15.85 -9.29
N ALA A 252 3.04 -16.02 -9.01
CA ALA A 252 3.49 -16.97 -7.98
C ALA A 252 3.05 -16.53 -6.57
N GLY A 253 3.04 -15.23 -6.31
CA GLY A 253 2.55 -14.68 -5.05
C GLY A 253 1.05 -14.95 -4.85
N MET A 254 0.22 -14.67 -5.85
CA MET A 254 -1.21 -14.96 -5.80
C MET A 254 -1.47 -16.45 -5.56
N ARG A 255 -0.79 -17.33 -6.30
CA ARG A 255 -0.93 -18.79 -6.12
C ARG A 255 -0.48 -19.25 -4.73
N ALA A 256 0.57 -18.65 -4.16
CA ALA A 256 1.01 -18.96 -2.80
C ALA A 256 -0.05 -18.58 -1.76
N LEU A 257 -0.69 -17.41 -1.90
CA LEU A 257 -1.78 -16.98 -1.03
C LEU A 257 -3.03 -17.86 -1.18
N GLU A 258 -3.38 -18.25 -2.41
CA GLU A 258 -4.49 -19.17 -2.67
C GLU A 258 -4.25 -20.54 -1.99
N LEU A 259 -3.05 -21.11 -2.16
CA LEU A 259 -2.66 -22.37 -1.53
C LEU A 259 -2.64 -22.27 0.00
N PHE A 260 -2.20 -21.13 0.55
CA PHE A 260 -2.26 -20.86 1.98
C PHE A 260 -3.71 -20.92 2.49
N CYS A 261 -4.64 -20.21 1.83
CA CYS A 261 -6.05 -20.18 2.24
C CYS A 261 -6.70 -21.56 2.10
N GLN A 262 -6.43 -22.28 1.01
CA GLN A 262 -6.92 -23.66 0.79
C GLN A 262 -6.44 -24.64 1.86
N LYS A 263 -5.18 -24.52 2.32
CA LYS A 263 -4.61 -25.43 3.32
C LYS A 263 -5.02 -25.11 4.76
N THR A 264 -5.26 -23.84 5.06
CA THR A 264 -5.53 -23.38 6.43
C THR A 264 -7.01 -23.14 6.71
N GLY A 265 -7.83 -22.99 5.66
CA GLY A 265 -9.23 -22.56 5.78
C GLY A 265 -9.38 -21.09 6.16
N LEU A 266 -8.31 -20.30 6.08
CA LEU A 266 -8.29 -18.89 6.48
C LEU A 266 -8.60 -17.98 5.27
N ALA A 267 -9.88 -17.79 5.00
CA ALA A 267 -10.41 -16.77 4.11
C ALA A 267 -11.54 -16.00 4.82
N ILE A 268 -11.90 -14.81 4.32
CA ILE A 268 -13.02 -14.04 4.87
C ILE A 268 -14.38 -14.63 4.44
N PHE A 269 -14.43 -15.30 3.29
CA PHE A 269 -15.64 -15.84 2.66
C PHE A 269 -15.64 -17.36 2.65
#